data_AF-A0A3D2MKD3-F1
#
_entry.id   AF-A0A3D2MKD3-F1
#
_cell.length_a   1.000
_cell.length_b   1.000
_cell.length_c   1.000
_cell.angle_alpha   90.00
_cell.angle_beta   90.00
_cell.angle_gamma   90.00
#
_symmetry.space_group_name_H-M   'P 1'
#
loop_
_entity.id
_entity.type
_entity.pdbx_description
1 polymer ?
#
loop_
_entity_poly.entity_id
_entity_poly.type
_entity_poly.pdbx_seq_one_letter_code
_entity_poly.pdbx_strand_id
1 'polypeptide(L)' 'MQSTDLEEIKAAIFEQAYHPCTRVKWGTAQVMAIRKSRGQLLVQLRGLSRWYPVPAVTIERPRLCPTGACDLEEVIG' A
#
# COMPACT_ATOMS: atom_id res chain seq x y z
N MET A 1 -7.18 3.59 -3.86
CA MET A 1 -8.23 2.91 -3.07
C MET A 1 -7.94 3.14 -1.60
N GLN A 2 -8.94 3.48 -0.78
CA GLN A 2 -8.76 3.55 0.67
C GLN A 2 -9.05 2.18 1.27
N SER A 3 -8.09 1.64 2.00
CA SER A 3 -8.19 0.30 2.58
C SER A 3 -7.84 0.32 4.06
N THR A 4 -8.61 -0.46 4.82
CA THR A 4 -8.43 -0.72 6.25
C THR A 4 -7.93 -2.13 6.53
N ASP A 5 -7.88 -2.98 5.50
CA ASP A 5 -7.50 -4.36 5.62
C ASP A 5 -5.99 -4.50 5.78
N LEU A 6 -5.58 -4.98 6.96
CA LEU A 6 -4.17 -5.12 7.31
C LEU A 6 -3.42 -5.98 6.30
N GLU A 7 -4.06 -7.05 5.80
CA GLU A 7 -3.46 -7.97 4.84
C GLU A 7 -3.27 -7.30 3.47
N GLU A 8 -4.26 -6.57 2.99
CA GLU A 8 -4.15 -5.84 1.72
C GLU A 8 -3.06 -4.75 1.78
N ILE A 9 -2.97 -4.04 2.90
CA ILE A 9 -1.96 -3.01 3.09
C ILE A 9 -0.56 -3.63 3.22
N LYS A 10 -0.42 -4.75 3.95
CA LYS A 10 0.85 -5.49 4.03
C LYS A 10 1.28 -5.97 2.66
N ALA A 11 0.35 -6.54 1.88
CA ALA A 11 0.59 -6.95 0.51
C ALA A 11 1.03 -5.75 -0.33
N ALA A 12 0.35 -4.60 -0.25
CA ALA A 12 0.72 -3.41 -0.99
C ALA A 12 2.07 -2.80 -0.56
N ILE A 13 2.46 -2.90 0.72
CA ILE A 13 3.80 -2.50 1.18
C ILE A 13 4.87 -3.45 0.67
N PHE A 14 4.58 -4.76 0.66
CA PHE A 14 5.46 -5.76 0.08
C PHE A 14 5.63 -5.51 -1.42
N GLU A 15 4.52 -5.31 -2.15
CA GLU A 15 4.53 -4.88 -3.54
C GLU A 15 5.31 -3.58 -3.72
N GLN A 16 5.17 -2.57 -2.86
CA GLN A 16 5.95 -1.33 -2.92
C GLN A 16 7.47 -1.56 -2.79
N ALA A 17 7.89 -2.58 -2.03
CA ALA A 17 9.30 -2.92 -1.85
C ALA A 17 9.88 -3.67 -3.06
N TYR A 18 9.06 -4.48 -3.75
CA TYR A 18 9.48 -5.30 -4.90
C TYR A 18 9.20 -4.64 -6.26
N HIS A 19 8.12 -3.87 -6.37
CA HIS A 19 7.64 -3.19 -7.56
C HIS A 19 7.44 -1.71 -7.28
N PRO A 20 8.15 -0.80 -7.98
CA PRO A 20 8.06 0.65 -7.74
C PRO A 20 6.71 1.26 -8.14
N CYS A 21 5.82 0.46 -8.75
CA CYS A 21 4.49 0.88 -9.15
C CYS A 21 3.57 1.05 -7.94
N THR A 22 3.52 0.07 -7.04
CA THR A 22 2.58 0.10 -5.92
C THR A 22 3.11 1.07 -4.85
N ARG A 23 2.29 2.03 -4.45
CA ARG A 23 2.62 3.00 -3.40
C ARG A 23 1.55 2.99 -2.34
N VAL A 24 1.98 2.86 -1.09
CA VAL A 24 1.10 3.03 0.06
C VAL A 24 1.37 4.40 0.66
N LYS A 25 0.35 5.24 0.69
CA LYS A 25 0.43 6.60 1.22
C LYS A 25 -0.62 6.81 2.30
N TRP A 26 -0.31 7.73 3.20
CA TRP A 26 -1.24 8.26 4.16
C TRP A 26 -1.17 9.79 4.11
N GLY A 27 -2.23 10.41 3.58
CA GLY A 27 -2.18 11.81 3.19
C GLY A 27 -1.08 12.06 2.15
N THR A 28 -0.14 12.95 2.46
CA THR A 28 1.02 13.28 1.61
C THR A 28 2.25 12.41 1.89
N ALA A 29 2.22 11.59 2.96
CA ALA A 29 3.39 10.83 3.40
C ALA A 29 3.38 9.38 2.87
N GLN A 30 4.55 8.87 2.50
CA GLN A 30 4.73 7.47 2.10
C GLN A 30 4.77 6.58 3.35
N VAL A 31 3.99 5.49 3.34
CA VAL A 31 3.99 4.48 4.40
C VAL A 31 5.04 3.41 4.08
N MET A 32 5.90 3.10 5.05
CA MET A 32 6.90 2.03 4.95
C MET A 32 6.50 0.75 5.67
N ALA A 33 5.77 0.86 6.77
CA ALA A 33 5.33 -0.29 7.53
C ALA A 33 3.96 -0.04 8.16
N ILE A 34 3.20 -1.10 8.38
CA ILE A 34 1.98 -1.04 9.19
C ILE A 34 1.99 -2.08 10.29
N ARG A 35 1.21 -1.81 11.33
CA ARG A 35 0.84 -2.76 12.37
C ARG A 35 -0.56 -2.45 12.89
N LYS A 36 -1.24 -3.44 13.47
CA LYS A 36 -2.50 -3.23 14.20
C LYS A 36 -2.23 -3.43 15.68
N SER A 37 -2.61 -2.47 16.51
CA SER A 37 -2.50 -2.55 17.96
C SER A 37 -3.79 -2.06 18.60
N ARG A 38 -4.32 -2.82 19.55
CA ARG A 38 -5.59 -2.52 20.26
C ARG A 38 -6.76 -2.12 19.32
N GLY A 39 -6.89 -2.81 18.19
CA GLY A 39 -7.95 -2.52 17.20
C GLY A 39 -7.70 -1.31 16.31
N GLN A 40 -6.62 -0.56 16.53
CA GLN A 40 -6.26 0.61 15.71
C GLN A 40 -5.11 0.28 14.77
N LEU A 41 -5.20 0.78 13.54
CA LEU A 41 -4.14 0.67 12.54
C LEU A 41 -3.07 1.71 12.86
N LEU A 42 -1.81 1.30 12.88
CA LEU A 42 -0.67 2.18 13.02
C LEU A 42 0.22 2.07 11.80
N VAL A 43 0.64 3.21 11.27
CA VAL A 43 1.56 3.31 10.15
C VAL A 43 2.87 3.89 10.60
N GLN A 44 3.95 3.44 9.97
CA GLN A 44 5.25 4.06 10.03
C GLN A 44 5.48 4.75 8.69
N LEU A 45 5.77 6.04 8.74
CA LEU A 45 6.01 6.87 7.56
C LEU A 45 7.49 6.86 7.21
N ARG A 46 7.81 6.95 5.93
CA ARG A 46 9.20 7.02 5.45
C ARG A 46 9.92 8.21 6.06
N GLY A 47 11.06 7.96 6.69
CA GLY A 47 11.85 8.99 7.37
C GLY A 47 11.39 9.34 8.79
N LEU A 48 10.32 8.69 9.29
CA LEU A 48 9.84 8.86 10.66
C LEU A 48 9.90 7.53 11.41
N SER A 49 10.65 7.46 12.51
CA SER A 49 10.66 6.29 13.39
C SER A 49 9.39 6.16 14.25
N ARG A 50 8.52 7.18 14.23
CA ARG A 50 7.29 7.24 15.02
C ARG A 50 6.15 6.52 14.31
N TRP A 51 5.35 5.80 15.09
CA TRP A 51 4.11 5.16 14.64
C TRP A 51 2.95 6.12 14.81
N TYR A 52 2.15 6.27 13.76
CA TYR A 52 0.97 7.12 13.76
C TYR A 52 -0.29 6.25 13.72
N PRO A 53 -1.23 6.41 14.66
CA PRO A 53 -2.53 5.77 14.56
C PRO A 53 -3.31 6.41 13.42
N VAL A 54 -3.82 5.59 12.50
CA VAL A 54 -4.57 6.05 11.34
C VAL A 54 -5.85 5.23 11.18
N PRO A 55 -6.94 5.87 10.72
CA PRO A 55 -8.19 5.16 10.48
C PRO A 55 -8.10 4.29 9.22
N ALA A 56 -7.41 4.75 8.17
CA ALA A 56 -7.23 4.05 6.90
C ALA A 56 -5.95 4.52 6.21
N VAL A 57 -5.48 3.77 5.21
CA VAL A 57 -4.39 4.22 4.32
C VAL A 57 -4.85 4.22 2.87
N THR A 58 -4.20 5.04 2.05
CA THR A 58 -4.43 5.10 0.62
C THR A 58 -3.43 4.20 -0.08
N ILE A 59 -3.95 3.16 -0.73
CA ILE A 59 -3.15 2.33 -1.62
C ILE A 59 -3.33 2.87 -3.04
N GLU A 60 -2.23 3.34 -3.60
CA GLU A 60 -2.09 3.69 -5.00
C GLU A 60 -1.41 2.52 -5.71
N ARG A 61 -2.21 1.62 -6.26
CA ARG A 61 -1.77 0.71 -7.32
C ARG A 61 -2.05 1.41 -8.65
N PRO A 62 -1.07 2.02 -9.32
CA PRO A 62 -1.27 2.45 -10.70
C PRO A 62 -1.54 1.19 -11.50
N ARG A 63 -2.70 1.13 -12.18
CA ARG A 63 -3.07 0.02 -13.07
C ARG A 63 -2.08 -0.17 -14.24
N LEU A 64 -1.10 0.73 -14.38
CA LEU A 64 -0.12 0.76 -15.44
C LEU A 64 1.28 0.76 -14.81
N CYS A 65 1.77 -0.43 -14.42
CA CYS A 65 3.21 -0.66 -14.45
C CYS A 65 3.63 -0.71 -15.92
N PRO A 66 4.49 0.20 -16.43
CA PRO A 66 5.01 0.12 -17.79
C PRO A 66 6.16 -0.91 -17.86
N THR A 67 5.91 -2.13 -17.40
CA THR A 67 6.79 -3.29 -17.61
C THR A 67 5.95 -4.57 -17.56
N GLY A 68 5.05 -4.70 -18.54
CA GLY A 68 4.47 -5.95 -19.08
C GLY A 68 4.34 -7.20 -18.21
N ALA A 69 3.75 -7.14 -17.01
CA ALA A 69 3.59 -8.34 -16.17
C ALA A 69 2.46 -8.29 -15.12
N CYS A 70 1.33 -7.63 -15.39
CA CYS A 70 0.11 -7.87 -14.63
C CYS A 70 -1.04 -8.10 -15.60
N ASP A 71 -1.25 -9.38 -15.91
CA ASP A 71 -2.53 -9.99 -16.29
C ASP A 71 -3.39 -9.19 -17.28
N LEU A 72 -3.03 -9.30 -18.56
CA LEU A 72 -4.00 -9.14 -19.64
C LEU A 72 -4.39 -10.54 -20.11
N GLU A 73 -5.20 -11.25 -19.32
CA GLU A 73 -6.24 -12.08 -19.92
C GLU A 73 -7.54 -11.27 -19.92
N GLU A 74 -7.52 -10.14 -20.63
CA GLU A 74 -8.74 -9.65 -21.27
C GLU A 74 -8.97 -10.59 -22.45
N VAL A 75 -9.71 -11.68 -22.18
CA VAL A 75 -10.24 -12.56 -23.22
C VAL A 75 -11.20 -11.73 -24.06
N ILE A 76 -10.70 -11.19 -25.16
CA ILE A 76 -11.50 -10.88 -26.33
C ILE A 76 -11.04 -11.86 -27.42
N GLY A 77 -11.78 -12.95 -27.53
CA GLY A 77 -11.77 -13.92 -28.62
C GLY A 77 -13.18 -14.46 -28.80
#